data_AF-A0A819SFD0-F1
#
_entry.id   AF-A0A819SFD0-F1
#
_cell.length_a   1.000
_cell.length_b   1.000
_cell.length_c   1.000
_cell.angle_alpha   90.00
_cell.angle_beta   90.00
_cell.angle_gamma   90.00
#
_symmetry.space_group_name_H-M   'P 1'
#
loop_
_entity.id
_entity.type
_entity.pdbx_description
1 polymer ?
#
loop_
_entity_poly.entity_id
_entity_poly.type
_entity_poly.pdbx_seq_one_letter_code
_entity_poly.pdbx_strand_id
1 'polypeptide(L)'
;MSTLTLESRTPVIIIKPILYGNTAKHFGSKRDSDGHTHRWILYVRSFNNDDMSSYINRIQFRLHETYPNNIRVINQPPYEIEESGWGEFETQITIFFCDPNEKPVFIFFLKQIKVTFYYHLKLFSTDPEVVVGKKPLVNEYYDEL
;
A
#
# COMPACT_ATOMS: atom_id res chain seq x y z
N MET A 1 -1.14 -53.43 -15.62
CA MET A 1 -0.35 -52.18 -15.72
C MET A 1 -1.28 -51.10 -16.24
N SER A 2 -1.81 -50.24 -15.35
CA SER A 2 -2.57 -49.05 -15.74
C SER A 2 -1.71 -47.83 -15.45
N THR A 3 -1.21 -47.20 -16.51
CA THR A 3 -0.54 -45.90 -16.45
C THR A 3 -1.58 -44.84 -16.14
N LEU A 4 -1.61 -44.38 -14.89
CA LEU A 4 -2.27 -43.13 -14.52
C LEU A 4 -1.43 -42.00 -15.13
N THR A 5 -1.88 -41.46 -16.25
CA THR A 5 -1.34 -40.21 -16.80
C THR A 5 -1.70 -39.10 -15.82
N LEU A 6 -0.69 -38.62 -15.10
CA LEU A 6 -0.77 -37.41 -14.29
C LEU A 6 -1.00 -36.25 -15.26
N GLU A 7 -2.27 -35.89 -15.50
CA GLU A 7 -2.61 -34.66 -16.22
C GLU A 7 -1.98 -33.49 -15.47
N SER A 8 -0.88 -32.97 -16.02
CA SER A 8 -0.25 -31.75 -15.53
C SER A 8 -1.25 -30.62 -15.72
N ARG A 9 -1.93 -30.21 -14.65
CA ARG A 9 -2.80 -29.04 -14.69
C ARG A 9 -1.93 -27.83 -15.01
N THR A 10 -2.25 -27.13 -16.10
CA THR A 10 -1.62 -25.84 -16.39
C THR A 10 -1.86 -24.89 -15.22
N PRO A 11 -0.82 -24.18 -14.75
CA PRO A 11 -1.00 -23.21 -13.68
C PRO A 11 -1.93 -22.10 -14.17
N VAL A 12 -2.95 -21.78 -13.36
CA VAL A 12 -3.80 -20.62 -13.59
C VAL A 12 -3.06 -19.41 -13.02
N ILE A 13 -2.81 -18.41 -13.87
CA ILE A 13 -2.23 -17.13 -13.47
C ILE A 13 -3.37 -16.12 -13.39
N ILE A 14 -3.49 -15.44 -12.25
CA ILE A 14 -4.45 -14.36 -12.03
C ILE A 14 -3.64 -13.09 -11.83
N ILE A 15 -3.95 -12.06 -12.61
CA ILE A 15 -3.30 -10.74 -12.52
C ILE A 15 -4.29 -9.76 -11.89
N LYS A 16 -3.84 -9.00 -10.88
CA LYS A 16 -4.65 -8.00 -10.18
C LYS A 16 -4.03 -6.60 -10.33
N PRO A 17 -4.58 -5.75 -11.22
CA PRO A 17 -4.15 -4.36 -11.38
C PRO A 17 -4.39 -3.51 -10.12
N ILE A 18 -3.36 -2.81 -9.67
CA ILE A 18 -3.39 -1.94 -8.49
C ILE A 18 -2.90 -0.53 -8.81
N LEU A 19 -3.35 0.42 -7.99
CA LEU A 19 -2.78 1.76 -7.87
C LEU A 19 -2.16 1.89 -6.49
N TYR A 20 -0.93 2.37 -6.41
CA TYR A 20 -0.33 2.78 -5.15
C TYR A 20 0.29 4.16 -5.29
N GLY A 21 0.27 4.92 -4.21
CA GLY A 21 0.73 6.30 -4.25
C GLY A 21 0.38 7.06 -3.01
N ASN A 22 0.64 8.36 -3.06
CA ASN A 22 0.19 9.26 -2.01
C ASN A 22 -0.43 10.54 -2.57
N THR A 23 -1.37 11.08 -1.80
CA THR A 23 -1.77 12.49 -1.91
C THR A 23 -1.12 13.32 -0.82
N ALA A 24 -0.92 14.61 -1.05
CA ALA A 24 -0.45 15.54 -0.03
C ALA A 24 -1.09 16.91 -0.19
N LYS A 25 -1.41 17.56 0.93
CA LYS A 25 -1.95 18.92 0.98
C LYS A 25 -1.13 19.75 1.95
N HIS A 26 -0.58 20.84 1.44
CA HIS A 26 0.12 21.83 2.27
C HIS A 26 -0.87 22.54 3.19
N PHE A 27 -0.48 22.80 4.44
CA PHE A 27 -1.31 23.49 5.43
C PHE A 27 -1.44 24.99 5.16
N GLY A 28 -0.66 25.54 4.24
CA GLY A 28 -0.53 26.98 4.00
C GLY A 28 0.58 27.61 4.82
N SER A 29 0.81 27.10 6.03
CA SER A 29 1.94 27.48 6.90
C SER A 29 2.49 26.27 7.64
N LYS A 30 3.73 26.38 8.13
CA LYS A 30 4.30 25.44 9.08
C LYS A 30 3.49 25.47 10.38
N ARG A 31 3.13 24.30 10.92
CA ARG A 31 2.43 24.19 12.20
C ARG A 31 3.41 24.42 13.35
N ASP A 32 3.02 25.22 14.34
CA ASP A 32 3.92 25.57 15.46
C ASP A 32 4.21 24.39 16.40
N SER A 33 3.26 23.45 16.56
CA SER A 33 3.37 22.36 17.55
C SER A 33 4.47 21.34 17.24
N ASP A 34 4.68 21.01 15.97
CA ASP A 34 5.62 19.96 15.54
C ASP A 34 6.38 20.30 14.25
N GLY A 35 6.13 21.49 13.68
CA GLY A 35 6.79 21.93 12.47
C GLY A 35 6.33 21.23 11.19
N HIS A 36 5.23 20.47 11.22
CA HIS A 36 4.71 19.82 10.03
C HIS A 36 4.14 20.84 9.04
N THR A 37 4.28 20.56 7.75
CA THR A 37 3.86 21.47 6.65
C THR A 37 2.77 20.86 5.78
N HIS A 38 2.67 19.53 5.75
CA HIS A 38 1.71 18.80 4.93
C HIS A 38 0.93 17.78 5.75
N ARG A 39 -0.32 17.55 5.35
CA ARG A 39 -1.04 16.31 5.58
C ARG A 39 -0.93 15.46 4.33
N TRP A 40 -0.74 14.16 4.49
CA TRP A 40 -0.59 13.24 3.37
C TRP A 40 -1.35 11.94 3.64
N ILE A 41 -1.78 11.28 2.56
CA ILE A 41 -2.43 9.98 2.59
C ILE A 41 -1.65 9.06 1.66
N LEU A 42 -1.10 7.96 2.19
CA LEU A 42 -0.45 6.89 1.42
C LEU A 42 -1.43 5.72 1.29
N TYR A 43 -1.58 5.17 0.09
CA TYR A 43 -2.60 4.18 -0.18
C TYR A 43 -2.17 3.11 -1.18
N VAL A 44 -2.86 1.97 -1.12
CA VAL A 44 -2.93 0.95 -2.17
C VAL A 44 -4.40 0.69 -2.46
N ARG A 45 -4.79 0.70 -3.73
CA ARG A 45 -6.18 0.56 -4.18
C ARG A 45 -6.26 -0.34 -5.40
N SER A 46 -7.42 -0.92 -5.64
CA SER A 46 -7.69 -1.63 -6.89
C SER A 46 -7.82 -0.61 -8.02
N PHE A 47 -7.18 -0.87 -9.16
CA PHE A 47 -7.39 -0.07 -10.36
C PHE A 47 -8.82 -0.24 -10.91
N ASN A 48 -9.37 -1.46 -10.81
CA ASN A 48 -10.70 -1.81 -11.32
C ASN A 48 -11.83 -1.63 -10.31
N ASN A 49 -11.52 -1.07 -9.13
CA ASN A 49 -12.46 -0.92 -8.01
C ASN A 49 -13.10 -2.26 -7.58
N ASP A 50 -12.35 -3.37 -7.68
CA ASP A 50 -12.75 -4.68 -7.16
C ASP A 50 -12.46 -4.82 -5.66
N ASP A 51 -13.13 -5.77 -5.02
CA ASP A 51 -12.95 -6.04 -3.59
C ASP A 51 -11.64 -6.77 -3.33
N MET A 52 -10.61 -5.97 -3.02
CA MET A 52 -9.29 -6.44 -2.64
C MET A 52 -9.28 -7.36 -1.41
N SER A 53 -10.27 -7.25 -0.51
CA SER A 53 -10.31 -8.05 0.72
C SER A 53 -10.50 -9.55 0.46
N SER A 54 -10.97 -9.92 -0.72
CA SER A 54 -11.13 -11.32 -1.11
C SER A 54 -9.80 -12.02 -1.39
N TYR A 55 -8.73 -11.29 -1.64
CA TYR A 55 -7.39 -11.83 -1.96
C TYR A 55 -6.24 -11.20 -1.16
N ILE A 56 -6.47 -10.09 -0.46
CA ILE A 56 -5.50 -9.44 0.44
C ILE A 56 -5.95 -9.62 1.89
N ASN A 57 -5.09 -10.26 2.67
CA ASN A 57 -5.26 -10.42 4.11
C ASN A 57 -4.97 -9.09 4.84
N ARG A 58 -3.82 -8.47 4.52
CA ARG A 58 -3.43 -7.17 5.09
C ARG A 58 -2.37 -6.48 4.27
N ILE A 59 -2.25 -5.17 4.44
CA ILE A 59 -1.15 -4.36 3.90
C ILE A 59 -0.39 -3.73 5.05
N GLN A 60 0.94 -3.86 5.03
CA GLN A 60 1.83 -3.21 5.97
C GLN A 60 2.56 -2.06 5.28
N PHE A 61 2.50 -0.89 5.89
CA PHE A 61 3.25 0.30 5.51
C PHE A 61 4.35 0.53 6.56
N ARG A 62 5.61 0.56 6.13
CA ARG A 62 6.74 0.96 6.98
C ARG A 62 7.14 2.38 6.64
N LEU A 63 6.89 3.29 7.57
CA LEU A 63 7.23 4.70 7.53
C LEU A 63 8.67 4.94 8.01
N HIS A 64 9.12 6.17 7.83
CA HIS A 64 10.37 6.65 8.42
C HIS A 64 10.36 6.50 9.94
N GLU A 65 11.53 6.22 10.54
CA GLU A 65 11.69 5.89 11.97
C GLU A 65 11.29 7.02 12.93
N THR A 66 11.19 8.25 12.42
CA THR A 66 10.71 9.41 13.20
C THR A 66 9.22 9.33 13.52
N TYR A 67 8.45 8.52 12.81
CA TYR A 67 7.02 8.35 13.11
C TYR A 67 6.82 7.37 14.26
N PRO A 68 5.99 7.71 15.26
CA PRO A 68 5.60 6.74 16.28
C PRO A 68 4.81 5.62 15.61
N ASN A 69 5.10 4.38 16.03
CA ASN A 69 4.56 3.18 15.39
C ASN A 69 4.78 3.23 13.86
N ASN A 70 6.03 3.31 13.43
CA ASN A 70 6.39 3.43 12.02
C ASN A 70 6.00 2.20 11.18
N ILE A 71 5.53 1.11 11.79
CA ILE A 71 4.94 -0.03 11.08
C ILE A 71 3.43 0.02 11.27
N ARG A 72 2.70 0.39 10.22
CA ARG A 72 1.23 0.43 10.20
C ARG A 72 0.72 -0.79 9.44
N VAL A 73 -0.25 -1.50 10.02
CA VAL A 73 -0.84 -2.69 9.40
C VAL A 73 -2.34 -2.45 9.24
N ILE A 74 -2.83 -2.55 8.01
CA ILE A 74 -4.22 -2.35 7.64
C ILE A 74 -4.78 -3.68 7.13
N ASN A 75 -5.76 -4.23 7.86
CA ASN A 75 -6.33 -5.55 7.57
C ASN A 75 -7.60 -5.49 6.71
N GLN A 76 -8.19 -4.30 6.53
CA GLN A 76 -9.45 -4.11 5.80
C GLN A 76 -9.42 -2.82 4.98
N PRO A 77 -10.11 -2.76 3.83
CA PRO A 77 -10.18 -1.55 3.03
C PRO A 77 -10.92 -0.42 3.76
N PRO A 78 -10.60 0.87 3.48
CA PRO A 78 -9.58 1.31 2.53
C PRO A 78 -8.15 1.07 3.04
N TYR A 79 -7.28 0.54 2.19
CA TYR A 79 -5.88 0.27 2.55
C TYR A 79 -5.04 1.54 2.43
N GLU A 80 -5.27 2.46 3.36
CA GLU A 80 -4.60 3.75 3.39
C GLU A 80 -4.20 4.14 4.81
N ILE A 81 -3.19 5.00 4.89
CA ILE A 81 -2.76 5.65 6.11
C ILE A 81 -2.73 7.14 5.89
N GLU A 82 -3.12 7.88 6.91
CA GLU A 82 -3.10 9.33 6.91
C GLU A 82 -2.19 9.82 8.03
N GLU A 83 -1.32 10.76 7.69
CA GLU A 83 -0.36 11.35 8.62
C GLU A 83 -0.05 12.80 8.22
N SER A 84 0.78 13.45 9.04
CA SER A 84 1.35 14.76 8.72
C SER A 84 2.87 14.72 8.77
N GLY A 85 3.52 15.58 8.00
CA GLY A 85 4.98 15.64 7.96
C GLY A 85 5.49 16.86 7.22
N TRP A 86 6.82 16.98 7.17
CA TRP A 86 7.51 18.07 6.49
C TRP A 86 8.54 17.61 5.46
N GLY A 87 8.91 16.33 5.45
CA GLY A 87 9.92 15.75 4.59
C GLY A 87 9.39 14.58 3.76
N GLU A 88 9.99 14.41 2.59
CA GLU A 88 9.81 13.23 1.74
C GLU A 88 10.72 12.10 2.21
N PHE A 89 10.27 10.86 2.05
CA PHE A 89 11.02 9.67 2.46
C PHE A 89 10.60 8.43 1.67
N GLU A 90 11.48 7.44 1.62
CA GLU A 90 11.13 6.12 1.09
C GLU A 90 10.36 5.31 2.13
N THR A 91 9.23 4.73 1.71
CA THR A 91 8.39 3.85 2.52
C THR A 91 8.34 2.47 1.88
N GLN A 92 8.36 1.43 2.72
CA GLN A 92 8.22 0.05 2.28
C GLN A 92 6.74 -0.37 2.41
N ILE A 93 6.16 -0.85 1.31
CA ILE A 93 4.79 -1.36 1.26
C ILE A 93 4.87 -2.87 1.11
N THR A 94 4.19 -3.62 1.97
CA THR A 94 4.14 -5.08 1.95
C THR A 94 2.70 -5.56 1.94
N ILE A 95 2.30 -6.21 0.84
CA ILE A 95 0.97 -6.79 0.67
C ILE A 95 1.04 -8.26 1.06
N PHE A 96 0.17 -8.69 1.96
CA PHE A 96 0.02 -10.08 2.37
C PHE A 96 -1.27 -10.64 1.78
N PHE A 97 -1.16 -11.72 1.02
CA PHE A 97 -2.29 -12.35 0.35
C PHE A 97 -3.03 -13.32 1.30
N CYS A 98 -4.31 -13.53 1.04
CA CYS A 98 -5.06 -14.62 1.67
C CYS A 98 -4.52 -15.96 1.17
N ASP A 99 -4.29 -16.93 2.07
CA ASP A 99 -3.93 -18.29 1.68
C ASP A 99 -5.22 -19.12 1.45
N PRO A 100 -5.54 -19.51 0.21
CA PRO A 100 -6.73 -20.31 -0.07
C PRO A 100 -6.66 -21.74 0.49
N ASN A 101 -5.48 -22.22 0.94
CA ASN A 101 -5.29 -23.56 1.48
C ASN A 101 -5.22 -23.61 3.01
N GLU A 102 -5.32 -22.46 3.69
CA GLU A 102 -5.15 -22.37 5.14
C GLU A 102 -6.45 -22.82 5.85
N LYS A 103 -6.44 -24.05 6.38
CA LYS A 103 -7.50 -24.50 7.30
C LYS A 103 -7.46 -23.63 8.56
N PRO A 104 -8.60 -23.17 9.09
CA PRO A 104 -8.66 -22.16 10.16
C PRO A 104 -8.06 -22.55 11.53
N VAL A 105 -7.46 -23.74 11.68
CA VAL A 105 -7.13 -24.31 13.01
C VAL A 105 -5.64 -24.62 13.21
N PHE A 106 -4.79 -24.63 12.17
CA PHE A 106 -3.40 -25.02 12.37
C PHE A 106 -2.44 -24.12 11.58
N ILE A 107 -1.51 -23.51 12.34
CA ILE A 107 -0.13 -23.15 11.96
C ILE A 107 0.13 -21.64 11.84
N PHE A 108 0.59 -21.05 12.95
CA PHE A 108 1.30 -19.76 13.05
C PHE A 108 2.60 -19.65 12.18
N PHE A 109 2.91 -20.66 11.36
CA PHE A 109 4.13 -20.80 10.56
C PHE A 109 3.86 -21.07 9.07
N LEU A 110 2.68 -20.74 8.53
CA LEU A 110 2.47 -20.83 7.09
C LEU A 110 3.24 -19.73 6.38
N LYS A 111 3.88 -20.11 5.27
CA LYS A 111 4.71 -19.27 4.42
C LYS A 111 3.81 -18.19 3.82
N GLN A 112 3.78 -17.02 4.45
CA GLN A 112 2.97 -15.90 4.01
C GLN A 112 3.39 -15.51 2.58
N ILE A 113 2.49 -15.70 1.62
CA ILE A 113 2.65 -15.13 0.28
C ILE A 113 2.54 -13.63 0.45
N LYS A 114 3.63 -12.93 0.16
CA LYS A 114 3.70 -11.48 0.28
C LYS A 114 4.54 -10.88 -0.84
N VAL A 115 4.15 -9.69 -1.27
CA VAL A 115 4.91 -8.87 -2.21
C VAL A 115 5.34 -7.61 -1.47
N THR A 116 6.60 -7.23 -1.62
CA THR A 116 7.18 -6.04 -1.01
C THR A 116 7.76 -5.14 -2.08
N PHE A 117 7.42 -3.86 -2.04
CA PHE A 117 8.01 -2.83 -2.90
C PHE A 117 8.24 -1.54 -2.10
N TYR A 118 9.01 -0.62 -2.69
CA TYR A 118 9.36 0.66 -2.10
C TYR A 118 8.70 1.79 -2.89
N TYR A 119 8.27 2.82 -2.17
CA TYR A 119 7.64 4.00 -2.75
C TYR A 119 8.26 5.25 -2.11
N HIS A 120 8.55 6.27 -2.92
CA HIS A 120 9.06 7.55 -2.41
C HIS A 120 7.90 8.51 -2.19
N LEU A 121 7.61 8.80 -0.92
CA LEU A 121 6.52 9.69 -0.53
C LEU A 121 6.78 11.13 -0.95
N LYS A 122 5.87 11.70 -1.76
CA LYS A 122 5.98 13.05 -2.32
C LYS A 122 5.13 14.05 -1.56
N LEU A 123 5.74 15.18 -1.21
CA LEU A 123 5.06 16.31 -0.57
C LEU A 123 5.15 17.57 -1.42
N PHE A 124 6.24 17.75 -2.16
CA PHE A 124 6.52 18.98 -2.89
C PHE A 124 6.27 18.80 -4.38
N SER A 125 5.75 19.85 -5.02
CA SER A 125 5.54 19.93 -6.46
C SER A 125 5.94 21.32 -6.97
N THR A 126 6.28 21.40 -8.25
CA THR A 126 6.50 22.67 -8.95
C THR A 126 5.20 23.27 -9.51
N ASP A 127 4.09 22.54 -9.44
CA ASP A 127 2.78 23.03 -9.88
C ASP A 127 2.30 24.18 -8.97
N PRO A 128 2.10 25.40 -9.50
CA PRO A 128 1.67 26.55 -8.70
C PRO A 128 0.35 26.33 -7.95
N GLU A 129 -0.58 25.55 -8.49
CA GLU A 129 -1.86 25.27 -7.85
C GLU A 129 -1.71 24.34 -6.63
N VAL A 130 -0.74 23.43 -6.67
CA VAL A 130 -0.38 22.56 -5.54
C VAL A 130 0.37 23.37 -4.49
N VAL A 131 1.32 24.21 -4.91
CA VAL A 131 2.12 25.06 -4.00
C VAL A 131 1.24 26.04 -3.22
N VAL A 132 0.26 26.66 -3.89
CA VAL A 132 -0.71 27.57 -3.26
C VAL A 132 -1.77 26.81 -2.45
N GLY A 133 -1.81 25.47 -2.53
CA GLY A 133 -2.74 24.63 -1.79
C GLY A 133 -4.17 24.62 -2.35
N LYS A 134 -4.37 25.08 -3.59
CA LYS A 134 -5.67 25.06 -4.29
C LYS A 134 -6.10 23.62 -4.64
N LYS A 135 -5.14 22.75 -4.93
CA LYS A 135 -5.38 21.31 -5.14
C LYS A 135 -4.32 20.48 -4.40
N PRO A 136 -4.65 19.24 -3.99
CA PRO A 136 -3.65 18.35 -3.42
C PRO A 136 -2.64 17.91 -4.49
N LEU A 137 -1.42 17.64 -4.06
CA LEU A 137 -0.48 16.81 -4.80
C LEU A 137 -1.07 15.40 -4.90
N VAL A 138 -0.96 14.78 -6.06
CA VAL A 138 -1.25 13.36 -6.28
C VAL A 138 -0.04 12.78 -7.01
N ASN A 139 0.58 11.76 -6.42
CA ASN A 139 1.65 10.98 -7.04
C ASN A 139 1.31 9.51 -6.89
N GLU A 140 0.95 8.85 -7.98
CA GLU A 140 0.50 7.46 -7.97
C GLU A 140 1.01 6.70 -9.20
N TYR A 141 1.16 5.39 -9.02
CA TYR A 141 1.70 4.47 -10.01
C TYR A 141 0.77 3.27 -10.17
N TYR A 142 0.69 2.78 -11.41
CA TYR A 142 0.03 1.54 -11.78
C TYR A 142 1.00 0.36 -11.64
N ASP A 143 0.50 -0.78 -11.17
CA ASP A 143 1.24 -2.04 -11.14
C ASP A 143 0.30 -3.25 -11.18
N GLU A 144 0.86 -4.44 -11.36
CA GLU A 144 0.13 -5.70 -11.49
C GLU A 144 0.64 -6.74 -10.48
N LEU A 145 -0.25 -7.21 -9.61
CA LEU A 145 0.01 -8.31 -8.67
C LEU A 145 -0.25 -9.67 -9.32
#